data_AF-A0A4Z0MYP1-F1
#
_entry.id   AF-A0A4Z0MYP1-F1
#
_cell.length_a   1.000
_cell.length_b   1.000
_cell.length_c   1.000
_cell.angle_alpha   90.00
_cell.angle_beta   90.00
_cell.angle_gamma   90.00
#
_symmetry.space_group_name_H-M   'P 1'
#
loop_
_entity.id
_entity.type
_entity.pdbx_description
1 polymer ?
#
loop_
_entity_poly.entity_id
_entity_poly.type
_entity_poly.pdbx_seq_one_letter_code
_entity_poly.pdbx_strand_id
1 'polypeptide(L)'
;MSRWRRRRSAGHGPAACPYCGAELDAGGTCARCGGVRTPTAPTGWRPDPTARYEGRYYVTGRPTNRVRNGRLEATDSAGGQLLPDYVELPSARSSIRSTWLATGAVTAIIVMVAAVAWGLLWSRYRAAPPPDVGYLQALQTAGLSNQFSSDANAVAHGHDVCRQLEGGGPQQGLPADKIAVDSFCPQFNEGFRVLESATVSGVFVLTDGLGIGAIAVDGSSCRGTDGYSDVGSSTPVTVKNGKGEVLATTALGVGTGNAASCTFSFTFPITEGQDRYIVSVGQRGDFSYTFEQLRSRGVQVHLGH
;
A
#
# COMPACT_ATOMS: atom_id res chain seq x y z
N MET A 1 -34.13 -18.63 -78.57
CA MET A 1 -33.89 -17.64 -77.50
C MET A 1 -33.14 -18.39 -76.40
N SER A 2 -31.91 -18.12 -75.96
CA SER A 2 -31.14 -16.88 -75.94
C SER A 2 -29.64 -17.21 -75.89
N ARG A 3 -28.85 -16.52 -76.72
CA ARG A 3 -27.37 -16.45 -76.69
C ARG A 3 -26.88 -15.92 -75.34
N TRP A 4 -25.76 -16.38 -74.80
CA TRP A 4 -24.76 -15.55 -74.08
C TRP A 4 -23.40 -16.31 -74.06
N ARG A 5 -22.56 -16.07 -75.06
CA ARG A 5 -21.31 -15.27 -75.02
C ARG A 5 -20.18 -15.86 -74.18
N ARG A 6 -19.18 -16.39 -74.90
CA ARG A 6 -17.77 -16.47 -74.49
C ARG A 6 -17.34 -15.12 -73.91
N ARG A 7 -16.79 -15.12 -72.69
CA ARG A 7 -15.84 -14.10 -72.24
C ARG A 7 -14.45 -14.75 -72.19
N ARG A 8 -13.64 -14.46 -73.20
CA ARG A 8 -12.20 -14.30 -73.01
C ARG A 8 -12.03 -13.02 -72.18
N SER A 9 -11.32 -13.08 -71.07
CA SER A 9 -10.83 -11.88 -70.40
C SER A 9 -9.52 -12.21 -69.68
N ALA A 10 -8.48 -11.55 -70.17
CA ALA A 10 -7.20 -11.26 -69.54
C ALA A 10 -6.35 -12.45 -69.06
N GLY A 11 -5.57 -13.00 -70.00
CA GLY A 11 -4.25 -13.49 -69.64
C GLY A 11 -3.50 -12.33 -68.99
N HIS A 12 -3.07 -12.52 -67.73
CA HIS A 12 -2.03 -11.70 -67.15
C HIS A 12 -0.82 -11.82 -68.07
N GLY A 13 -0.37 -10.69 -68.64
CA GLY A 13 0.92 -10.63 -69.32
C GLY A 13 2.04 -11.13 -68.40
N PRO A 14 3.24 -11.41 -68.93
CA PRO A 14 4.37 -11.81 -68.10
C PRO A 14 4.52 -10.80 -66.96
N ALA A 15 4.51 -11.29 -65.72
CA ALA A 15 4.73 -10.44 -64.56
C ALA A 15 6.07 -9.74 -64.76
N ALA A 16 6.08 -8.42 -64.79
CA ALA A 16 7.32 -7.66 -64.87
C ALA A 16 8.08 -7.83 -63.55
N CYS A 17 9.40 -7.97 -63.65
CA CYS A 17 10.29 -8.02 -62.51
C CYS A 17 10.09 -6.73 -61.68
N PRO A 18 9.71 -6.82 -60.40
CA PRO A 18 9.44 -5.64 -59.58
C PRO A 18 10.70 -4.80 -59.32
N TYR A 19 11.89 -5.32 -59.66
CA TYR A 19 13.17 -4.68 -59.41
C TYR A 19 13.70 -3.91 -60.62
N CYS A 20 13.45 -4.39 -61.84
CA CYS A 20 14.02 -3.79 -63.06
C CYS A 20 13.04 -3.67 -64.23
N GLY A 21 11.77 -4.03 -64.03
CA GLY A 21 10.72 -3.96 -65.06
C GLY A 21 10.85 -4.98 -66.20
N ALA A 22 11.92 -5.79 -66.24
CA ALA A 22 12.10 -6.80 -67.28
C ALA A 22 11.11 -7.96 -67.14
N GLU A 23 10.78 -8.64 -68.24
CA GLU A 23 9.91 -9.82 -68.21
C GLU A 23 10.52 -10.95 -67.37
N LEU A 24 9.67 -11.66 -66.62
CA LEU A 24 10.03 -12.88 -65.89
C LEU A 24 9.84 -14.11 -66.76
N ASP A 25 10.73 -15.09 -66.61
CA ASP A 25 10.53 -16.41 -67.22
C ASP A 25 9.38 -17.19 -66.54
N ALA A 26 9.02 -18.35 -67.10
CA ALA A 26 7.98 -19.22 -66.53
C ALA A 26 8.30 -19.69 -65.08
N GLY A 27 9.57 -19.62 -64.68
CA GLY A 27 10.05 -19.87 -63.33
C GLY A 27 9.91 -18.68 -62.37
N GLY A 28 9.50 -17.49 -62.84
CA GLY A 28 9.51 -16.27 -62.02
C GLY A 28 10.93 -15.76 -61.75
N THR A 29 11.87 -16.07 -62.64
CA THR A 29 13.26 -15.62 -62.60
C THR A 29 13.45 -14.50 -63.61
N CYS A 30 14.10 -13.43 -63.17
CA CYS A 30 14.55 -12.36 -64.05
C CYS A 30 15.97 -12.66 -64.52
N ALA A 31 16.24 -12.58 -65.82
CA ALA A 31 17.60 -12.75 -66.36
C ALA A 31 18.61 -11.74 -65.78
N ARG A 32 18.15 -10.56 -65.33
CA ARG A 32 18.99 -9.50 -64.75
C ARG A 32 19.05 -9.52 -63.22
N CYS A 33 17.99 -9.97 -62.56
CA CYS A 33 17.85 -9.86 -61.10
C CYS A 33 17.76 -11.19 -60.36
N GLY A 34 17.69 -12.33 -61.07
CA GLY A 34 17.52 -13.65 -60.49
C GLY A 34 16.08 -13.94 -60.04
N GLY A 35 15.92 -14.93 -59.17
CA GLY A 35 14.61 -15.45 -58.73
C GLY A 35 13.83 -14.47 -57.85
N VAL A 36 12.56 -14.22 -58.19
CA VAL A 36 11.66 -13.28 -57.47
C VAL A 36 10.86 -13.97 -56.36
N ARG A 37 11.13 -15.25 -56.06
CA ARG A 37 10.26 -16.13 -55.24
C ARG A 37 10.34 -15.97 -53.70
N THR A 38 10.95 -14.91 -53.19
CA THR A 38 10.90 -14.57 -51.76
C THR A 38 10.42 -13.13 -51.56
N PRO A 39 9.49 -12.86 -50.63
CA PRO A 39 9.09 -11.50 -50.28
C PRO A 39 10.29 -10.80 -49.63
N THR A 40 11.10 -10.15 -50.43
CA THR A 40 12.27 -9.43 -49.96
C THR A 40 11.85 -8.00 -49.66
N ALA A 41 12.34 -7.43 -48.55
CA ALA A 41 11.99 -6.08 -48.13
C ALA A 41 12.13 -5.08 -49.30
N PRO A 42 11.21 -4.11 -49.44
CA PRO A 42 11.22 -3.17 -50.56
C PRO A 42 12.45 -2.24 -50.54
N THR A 43 13.17 -2.17 -49.41
CA THR A 43 14.40 -1.39 -49.27
C THR A 43 15.56 -2.30 -48.90
N GLY A 44 16.73 -2.10 -49.50
CA GLY A 44 17.97 -2.82 -49.18
C GLY A 44 18.85 -3.15 -50.40
N TRP A 45 19.95 -3.87 -50.14
CA TRP A 45 20.89 -4.32 -51.18
C TRP A 45 20.37 -5.52 -51.98
N ARG A 46 20.49 -5.46 -53.30
CA ARG A 46 20.10 -6.51 -54.26
C ARG A 46 21.11 -6.59 -55.41
N PRO A 47 21.12 -7.66 -56.23
CA PRO A 47 21.94 -7.72 -57.43
C PRO A 47 21.73 -6.50 -58.35
N ASP A 48 22.81 -5.94 -58.88
CA ASP A 48 22.75 -4.78 -59.77
C ASP A 48 22.14 -5.16 -61.13
N PRO A 49 20.99 -4.60 -61.54
CA PRO A 49 20.38 -4.92 -62.83
C PRO A 49 21.23 -4.52 -64.03
N THR A 50 22.18 -3.60 -63.84
CA THR A 50 23.12 -3.19 -64.90
C THR A 50 24.31 -4.14 -65.03
N ALA A 51 24.46 -5.08 -64.09
CA ALA A 51 25.60 -6.01 -64.00
C ALA A 51 26.99 -5.33 -63.95
N ARG A 52 27.04 -4.04 -63.58
CA ARG A 52 28.31 -3.29 -63.44
C ARG A 52 28.95 -3.47 -62.07
N TYR A 53 28.13 -3.78 -61.06
CA TYR A 53 28.54 -3.99 -59.67
C TYR A 53 27.87 -5.24 -59.09
N GLU A 54 28.38 -5.77 -57.99
CA GLU A 54 27.82 -6.94 -57.32
C GLU A 54 26.41 -6.66 -56.77
N GLY A 55 26.18 -5.44 -56.26
CA GLY A 55 24.86 -5.05 -55.81
C GLY A 55 24.55 -3.57 -55.94
N ARG A 56 23.26 -3.26 -55.98
CA ARG A 56 22.68 -1.92 -56.00
C ARG A 56 21.69 -1.76 -54.85
N TYR A 57 21.64 -0.58 -54.27
CA TYR A 57 20.72 -0.28 -53.17
C TYR A 57 19.35 0.12 -53.72
N TYR A 58 18.30 -0.47 -53.15
CA TYR A 58 16.91 -0.20 -53.50
C TYR A 58 16.23 0.55 -52.36
N VAL A 59 15.35 1.48 -52.71
CA VAL A 59 14.44 2.15 -51.78
C VAL A 59 13.04 1.98 -52.31
N THR A 60 12.14 1.43 -51.48
CA THR A 60 10.73 1.22 -51.84
C THR A 60 10.51 0.51 -53.19
N GLY A 61 11.40 -0.42 -53.54
CA GLY A 61 11.39 -1.20 -54.77
C GLY A 61 12.15 -0.56 -55.94
N ARG A 62 12.63 0.68 -55.81
CA ARG A 62 13.28 1.44 -56.88
C ARG A 62 14.81 1.43 -56.74
N PRO A 63 15.56 1.17 -57.83
CA PRO A 63 17.02 1.15 -57.76
C PRO A 63 17.59 2.57 -57.67
N THR A 64 18.70 2.71 -56.95
CA THR A 64 19.39 4.00 -56.73
C THR A 64 20.78 4.01 -57.36
N ASN A 65 21.47 5.15 -57.34
CA ASN A 65 22.85 5.27 -57.80
C ASN A 65 23.88 4.61 -56.85
N ARG A 66 23.48 4.17 -55.65
CA ARG A 66 24.39 3.55 -54.68
C ARG A 66 24.63 2.08 -55.02
N VAL A 67 25.89 1.72 -55.23
CA VAL A 67 26.34 0.39 -55.65
C VAL A 67 27.37 -0.17 -54.67
N ARG A 68 27.58 -1.48 -54.69
CA ARG A 68 28.61 -2.16 -53.89
C ARG A 68 29.31 -3.27 -54.65
N ASN A 69 30.58 -3.48 -54.29
CA ASN A 69 31.36 -4.68 -54.59
C ASN A 69 31.92 -5.23 -53.26
N GLY A 70 31.43 -6.38 -52.83
CA GLY A 70 31.66 -6.92 -51.49
C GLY A 70 31.19 -5.95 -50.40
N ARG A 71 32.15 -5.46 -49.61
CA ARG A 71 31.93 -4.47 -48.54
C ARG A 71 32.18 -3.01 -48.95
N LEU A 72 32.67 -2.78 -50.17
CA LEU A 72 32.96 -1.44 -50.66
C LEU A 72 31.72 -0.86 -51.32
N GLU A 73 31.31 0.34 -50.91
CA GLU A 73 30.18 1.06 -51.47
C GLU A 73 30.66 2.27 -52.29
N ALA A 74 29.98 2.54 -53.40
CA ALA A 74 30.28 3.65 -54.30
C ALA A 74 28.99 4.20 -54.94
N THR A 75 29.14 5.23 -55.77
CA THR A 75 28.05 5.83 -56.54
C THR A 75 28.32 5.65 -58.03
N ASP A 76 27.36 5.09 -58.77
CA ASP A 76 27.40 4.84 -60.21
C ASP A 76 26.32 5.67 -60.91
N SER A 77 26.65 6.92 -61.24
CA SER A 77 25.74 7.82 -61.96
C SER A 77 25.43 7.31 -63.38
N ALA A 78 26.42 6.74 -64.05
CA ALA A 78 26.27 6.21 -65.41
C ALA A 78 25.30 5.02 -65.45
N GLY A 79 25.44 4.03 -64.57
CA GLY A 79 24.47 2.93 -64.48
C GLY A 79 23.13 3.35 -63.90
N GLY A 80 23.09 4.37 -63.05
CA GLY A 80 21.85 5.01 -62.59
C GLY A 80 20.94 5.44 -63.75
N GLN A 81 21.51 6.10 -64.77
CA GLN A 81 20.77 6.57 -65.95
C GLN A 81 20.24 5.45 -66.85
N LEU A 82 20.75 4.22 -66.72
CA LEU A 82 20.32 3.06 -67.52
C LEU A 82 19.13 2.31 -66.92
N LEU A 83 18.65 2.72 -65.75
CA LEU A 83 17.63 1.99 -64.99
C LEU A 83 16.24 2.60 -65.15
N PRO A 84 15.19 1.76 -65.34
CA PRO A 84 13.81 2.24 -65.22
C PRO A 84 13.54 2.64 -63.77
N ASP A 85 12.89 3.80 -63.60
CA ASP A 85 12.49 4.37 -62.30
C ASP A 85 13.65 4.64 -61.32
N TYR A 86 14.81 5.06 -61.83
CA TYR A 86 15.95 5.46 -61.01
C TYR A 86 15.61 6.62 -60.07
N VAL A 87 16.12 6.57 -58.83
CA VAL A 87 16.03 7.69 -57.88
C VAL A 87 17.43 8.09 -57.44
N GLU A 88 17.75 9.37 -57.61
CA GLU A 88 18.97 9.94 -57.05
C GLU A 88 18.81 10.11 -55.53
N LEU A 89 19.62 9.37 -54.77
CA LEU A 89 19.76 9.62 -53.35
C LEU A 89 20.89 10.64 -53.13
N PRO A 90 20.72 11.58 -52.18
CA PRO A 90 21.82 12.43 -51.75
C PRO A 90 22.99 11.54 -51.31
N SER A 91 24.16 11.73 -51.92
CA SER A 91 25.38 11.10 -51.41
C SER A 91 25.64 11.68 -50.01
N ALA A 92 25.32 10.90 -48.98
CA ALA A 92 25.70 11.24 -47.62
C ALA A 92 27.22 11.11 -47.52
N ARG A 93 27.94 12.16 -47.93
CA ARG A 93 29.33 12.33 -47.52
C ARG A 93 29.30 12.43 -46.01
N SER A 94 29.75 11.38 -45.35
CA SER A 94 30.13 11.44 -43.95
C SER A 94 31.26 12.47 -43.84
N SER A 95 30.92 13.71 -43.53
CA SER A 95 31.85 14.66 -42.95
C SER A 95 31.27 15.12 -41.63
N ILE A 96 31.84 14.54 -40.57
CA ILE A 96 31.75 15.02 -39.21
C ILE A 96 32.17 16.50 -39.23
N ARG A 97 31.19 17.41 -39.19
CA ARG A 97 31.38 18.81 -38.81
C ARG A 97 30.16 19.27 -38.01
N SER A 98 30.31 19.11 -36.69
CA SER A 98 29.95 20.09 -35.66
C SER A 98 28.99 21.21 -36.08
N THR A 99 27.74 21.08 -35.65
CA THR A 99 26.93 22.23 -35.23
C THR A 99 26.49 21.94 -33.80
N TRP A 100 27.37 22.33 -32.87
CA TRP A 100 27.00 22.62 -31.49
C TRP A 100 26.07 23.85 -31.50
N LEU A 101 25.21 23.94 -30.46
CA LEU A 101 24.30 25.05 -30.10
C LEU A 101 22.80 24.92 -30.43
N ALA A 102 22.23 23.71 -30.36
CA ALA A 102 20.77 23.58 -30.11
C ALA A 102 20.32 22.30 -29.35
N THR A 103 21.23 21.42 -28.93
CA THR A 103 20.90 20.10 -28.35
C THR A 103 21.23 19.93 -26.87
N GLY A 104 21.62 21.00 -26.17
CA GLY A 104 21.91 20.93 -24.72
C GLY A 104 20.64 20.84 -23.86
N ALA A 105 19.62 21.65 -24.17
CA ALA A 105 18.40 21.70 -23.36
C ALA A 105 17.57 20.42 -23.47
N VAL A 106 17.41 19.87 -24.68
CA VAL A 106 16.57 18.67 -24.90
C VAL A 106 17.20 17.42 -24.30
N THR A 107 18.52 17.26 -24.37
CA THR A 107 19.21 16.12 -23.75
C THR A 107 19.19 16.22 -22.23
N ALA A 108 19.39 17.41 -21.65
CA ALA A 108 19.24 17.63 -20.21
C ALA A 108 17.81 17.33 -19.73
N ILE A 109 16.77 17.74 -20.48
CA ILE A 109 15.38 17.43 -20.15
C ILE A 109 15.11 15.92 -20.20
N ILE A 110 15.58 15.21 -21.24
CA ILE A 110 15.38 13.76 -21.34
C ILE A 110 16.09 13.01 -20.20
N VAL A 111 17.31 13.41 -19.84
CA VAL A 111 18.05 12.80 -18.71
C VAL A 111 17.36 13.12 -17.38
N MET A 112 16.86 14.34 -17.18
CA MET A 112 16.08 14.72 -16.00
C MET A 112 14.77 13.94 -15.91
N VAL A 113 14.02 13.82 -17.01
CA VAL A 113 12.77 13.05 -17.06
C VAL A 113 13.04 11.56 -16.85
N ALA A 114 14.11 11.02 -17.45
CA ALA A 114 14.53 9.64 -17.22
C ALA A 114 14.96 9.42 -15.76
N ALA A 115 15.69 10.35 -15.14
CA ALA A 115 16.09 10.26 -13.74
C ALA A 115 14.88 10.39 -12.78
N VAL A 116 13.91 11.26 -13.08
CA VAL A 116 12.67 11.40 -12.32
C VAL A 116 11.81 10.14 -12.49
N ALA A 117 11.64 9.66 -13.73
CA ALA A 117 10.91 8.42 -14.00
C ALA A 117 11.58 7.23 -13.33
N TRP A 118 12.91 7.13 -13.41
CA TRP A 118 13.71 6.11 -12.74
C TRP A 118 13.59 6.22 -11.22
N GLY A 119 13.65 7.41 -10.64
CA GLY A 119 13.44 7.64 -9.21
C GLY A 119 12.04 7.24 -8.73
N LEU A 120 11.01 7.55 -9.53
CA LEU A 120 9.61 7.18 -9.26
C LEU A 120 9.34 5.68 -9.46
N LEU A 121 10.00 5.04 -10.42
CA LEU A 121 9.94 3.60 -10.60
C LEU A 121 10.71 2.89 -9.48
N TRP A 122 11.90 3.38 -9.12
CA TRP A 122 12.71 2.83 -8.04
C TRP A 122 12.03 2.95 -6.67
N SER A 123 11.32 4.05 -6.40
CA SER A 123 10.53 4.16 -5.16
C SER A 123 9.37 3.17 -5.11
N ARG A 124 8.75 2.83 -6.25
CA ARG A 124 7.73 1.77 -6.35
C ARG A 124 8.30 0.35 -6.23
N TYR A 125 9.56 0.14 -6.61
CA TYR A 125 10.26 -1.15 -6.51
C TYR A 125 11.01 -1.35 -5.19
N ARG A 126 11.15 -0.33 -4.34
CA ARG A 126 11.58 -0.56 -2.96
C ARG A 126 10.50 -1.41 -2.30
N ALA A 127 10.84 -2.65 -1.98
CA ALA A 127 10.03 -3.47 -1.09
C ALA A 127 9.70 -2.62 0.13
N ALA A 128 8.41 -2.52 0.47
CA ALA A 128 8.00 -1.87 1.70
C ALA A 128 8.84 -2.46 2.84
N PRO A 129 9.31 -1.64 3.79
CA PRO A 129 9.94 -2.18 4.99
C PRO A 129 9.02 -3.24 5.60
N PRO A 130 9.57 -4.28 6.25
CA PRO A 130 8.76 -5.29 6.93
C PRO A 130 7.69 -4.58 7.78
N PRO A 131 6.42 -5.04 7.77
CA PRO A 131 5.34 -4.36 8.46
C PRO A 131 5.67 -4.13 9.94
N ASP A 132 6.46 -5.02 10.53
CA ASP A 132 6.99 -4.97 11.89
C ASP A 132 7.71 -3.64 12.20
N VAL A 133 8.51 -3.10 11.28
CA VAL A 133 9.26 -1.84 11.50
C VAL A 133 8.30 -0.66 11.56
N GLY A 134 7.34 -0.61 10.64
CA GLY A 134 6.30 0.43 10.63
C GLY A 134 5.40 0.34 11.86
N TYR A 135 5.04 -0.87 12.25
CA TYR A 135 4.24 -1.17 13.43
C TYR A 135 4.90 -0.68 14.73
N LEU A 136 6.16 -1.05 14.97
CA LEU A 136 6.91 -0.64 16.16
C LEU A 136 7.09 0.88 16.22
N GLN A 137 7.37 1.52 15.08
CA GLN A 137 7.46 2.97 15.00
C GLN A 137 6.12 3.64 15.31
N ALA A 138 5.01 3.10 14.83
CA ALA A 138 3.67 3.61 15.10
C ALA A 138 3.31 3.48 16.59
N LEU A 139 3.62 2.34 17.22
CA LEU A 139 3.47 2.17 18.67
C LEU A 139 4.28 3.18 19.47
N GLN A 140 5.54 3.40 19.09
CA GLN A 140 6.41 4.37 19.75
C GLN A 140 5.88 5.80 19.60
N THR A 141 5.43 6.17 18.40
CA THR A 141 4.84 7.49 18.12
C THR A 141 3.55 7.72 18.90
N ALA A 142 2.76 6.67 19.10
CA ALA A 142 1.54 6.71 19.91
C ALA A 142 1.81 6.65 21.44
N GLY A 143 3.06 6.46 21.87
CA GLY A 143 3.41 6.30 23.28
C GLY A 143 2.94 4.97 23.89
N LEU A 144 2.63 3.97 23.07
CA LEU A 144 2.07 2.68 23.49
C LEU A 144 3.14 1.58 23.64
N SER A 145 4.40 1.86 23.29
CA SER A 145 5.51 0.91 23.40
C SER A 145 5.68 0.33 24.81
N ASN A 146 5.38 1.14 25.85
CA ASN A 146 5.54 0.74 27.25
C ASN A 146 4.49 -0.28 27.72
N GLN A 147 3.49 -0.60 26.90
CA GLN A 147 2.50 -1.66 27.20
C GLN A 147 3.07 -3.07 26.97
N PHE A 148 4.19 -3.17 26.24
CA PHE A 148 4.81 -4.44 25.89
C PHE A 148 6.14 -4.60 26.61
N SER A 149 6.48 -5.84 26.98
CA SER A 149 7.75 -6.13 27.66
C SER A 149 8.98 -6.03 26.74
N SER A 150 8.77 -6.11 25.42
CA SER A 150 9.80 -5.99 24.38
C SER A 150 9.17 -5.80 23.00
N ASP A 151 9.95 -5.35 22.03
CA ASP A 151 9.54 -5.22 20.62
C ASP A 151 9.06 -6.56 20.03
N ALA A 152 9.75 -7.66 20.38
CA ALA A 152 9.35 -9.00 19.94
C ALA A 152 7.98 -9.41 20.51
N ASN A 153 7.69 -9.05 21.76
CA ASN A 153 6.37 -9.25 22.36
C ASN A 153 5.31 -8.41 21.63
N ALA A 154 5.60 -7.13 21.36
CA ALA A 154 4.67 -6.27 20.63
C ALA A 154 4.32 -6.84 19.24
N VAL A 155 5.32 -7.26 18.45
CA VAL A 155 5.09 -7.86 17.13
C VAL A 155 4.30 -9.16 17.24
N ALA A 156 4.63 -10.02 18.21
CA ALA A 156 3.89 -11.26 18.45
C ALA A 156 2.41 -11.00 18.82
N HIS A 157 2.15 -10.01 19.67
CA HIS A 157 0.81 -9.54 20.00
C HIS A 157 0.07 -9.03 18.75
N GLY A 158 0.73 -8.20 17.94
CA GLY A 158 0.12 -7.69 16.71
C GLY A 158 -0.30 -8.78 15.72
N HIS A 159 0.51 -9.84 15.58
CA HIS A 159 0.12 -11.01 14.79
C HIS A 159 -1.00 -11.83 15.45
N ASP A 160 -1.04 -11.93 16.78
CA ASP A 160 -2.09 -12.64 17.50
C ASP A 160 -3.46 -11.96 17.31
N VAL A 161 -3.50 -10.62 17.35
CA VAL A 161 -4.71 -9.83 17.04
C VAL A 161 -5.28 -10.21 15.67
N CYS A 162 -4.44 -10.24 14.63
CA CYS A 162 -4.89 -10.61 13.30
C CYS A 162 -5.38 -12.05 13.21
N ARG A 163 -4.69 -13.01 13.86
CA ARG A 163 -5.14 -14.41 13.94
C ARG A 163 -6.50 -14.53 14.63
N GLN A 164 -6.75 -13.75 15.68
CA GLN A 164 -8.02 -13.74 16.38
C GLN A 164 -9.15 -13.19 15.50
N LEU A 165 -8.91 -12.13 14.73
CA LEU A 165 -9.88 -11.56 13.79
C LEU A 165 -10.21 -12.51 12.65
N GLU A 166 -9.21 -13.19 12.08
CA GLU A 166 -9.40 -14.23 11.05
C GLU A 166 -10.21 -15.42 11.59
N GLY A 167 -10.07 -15.73 12.88
CA GLY A 167 -10.87 -16.74 13.57
C GLY A 167 -12.32 -16.34 13.87
N GLY A 168 -12.76 -15.15 13.45
CA GLY A 168 -14.12 -14.65 13.71
C GLY A 168 -14.28 -14.00 15.09
N GLY A 169 -13.17 -13.59 15.72
CA GLY A 169 -13.19 -12.78 16.93
C GLY A 169 -13.88 -11.42 16.74
N PRO A 170 -14.19 -10.71 17.84
CA PRO A 170 -14.83 -9.40 17.76
C PRO A 170 -13.88 -8.39 17.09
N GLN A 171 -14.40 -7.59 16.15
CA GLN A 171 -13.65 -6.55 15.44
C GLN A 171 -13.52 -5.28 16.31
N GLN A 172 -12.97 -5.43 17.51
CA GLN A 172 -12.73 -4.33 18.42
C GLN A 172 -11.53 -4.63 19.32
N GLY A 173 -10.87 -3.59 19.82
CA GLY A 173 -9.73 -3.76 20.72
C GLY A 173 -9.15 -2.43 21.20
N LEU A 174 -8.01 -2.50 21.87
CA LEU A 174 -7.29 -1.34 22.38
C LEU A 174 -6.64 -0.53 21.25
N PRO A 175 -6.18 0.71 21.50
CA PRO A 175 -5.47 1.51 20.50
C PRO A 175 -4.26 0.80 19.89
N ALA A 176 -3.53 0.00 20.67
CA ALA A 176 -2.40 -0.79 20.17
C ALA A 176 -2.85 -1.88 19.17
N ASP A 177 -4.03 -2.47 19.38
CA ASP A 177 -4.60 -3.48 18.49
C ASP A 177 -4.99 -2.86 17.15
N LYS A 178 -5.50 -1.62 17.15
CA LYS A 178 -5.79 -0.91 15.91
C LYS A 178 -4.54 -0.68 15.07
N ILE A 179 -3.42 -0.28 15.70
CA ILE A 179 -2.14 -0.14 15.00
C ILE A 179 -1.66 -1.49 14.44
N ALA A 180 -1.92 -2.59 15.14
CA ALA A 180 -1.66 -3.93 14.63
C ALA A 180 -2.54 -4.27 13.42
N VAL A 181 -3.84 -3.98 13.47
CA VAL A 181 -4.74 -4.19 12.33
C VAL A 181 -4.30 -3.37 11.12
N ASP A 182 -3.94 -2.10 11.33
CA ASP A 182 -3.46 -1.21 10.28
C ASP A 182 -2.20 -1.75 9.59
N SER A 183 -1.34 -2.45 10.33
CA SER A 183 -0.03 -2.91 9.85
C SER A 183 -0.05 -4.32 9.27
N PHE A 184 -0.80 -5.24 9.90
CA PHE A 184 -0.70 -6.68 9.64
C PHE A 184 -1.93 -7.29 8.97
N CYS A 185 -3.12 -6.72 9.17
CA CYS A 185 -4.37 -7.25 8.60
C CYS A 185 -5.35 -6.14 8.19
N PRO A 186 -4.96 -5.29 7.22
CA PRO A 186 -5.70 -4.09 6.86
C PRO A 186 -7.12 -4.36 6.34
N GLN A 187 -7.44 -5.59 5.94
CA GLN A 187 -8.80 -5.99 5.54
C GLN A 187 -9.84 -5.81 6.65
N PHE A 188 -9.42 -5.78 7.92
CA PHE A 188 -10.33 -5.56 9.05
C PHE A 188 -10.43 -4.08 9.46
N ASN A 189 -9.68 -3.18 8.81
CA ASN A 189 -9.58 -1.78 9.24
C ASN A 189 -10.90 -1.02 9.25
N GLU A 190 -11.76 -1.26 8.27
CA GLU A 190 -13.04 -0.53 8.14
C GLU A 190 -14.03 -0.88 9.25
N GLY A 191 -14.01 -2.12 9.73
CA GLY A 191 -14.89 -2.62 10.79
C GLY A 191 -14.29 -2.55 12.20
N PHE A 192 -12.97 -2.35 12.33
CA PHE A 192 -12.30 -2.41 13.62
C PHE A 192 -12.59 -1.17 14.48
N ARG A 193 -13.26 -1.39 15.62
CA ARG A 193 -13.57 -0.34 16.60
C ARG A 193 -12.55 -0.28 17.72
N VAL A 194 -11.96 0.88 17.95
CA VAL A 194 -11.12 1.12 19.14
C VAL A 194 -12.02 1.28 20.37
N LEU A 195 -11.76 0.49 21.40
CA LEU A 195 -12.45 0.55 22.67
C LEU A 195 -12.03 1.79 23.46
N GLU A 196 -13.02 2.47 24.01
CA GLU A 196 -12.79 3.65 24.83
C GLU A 196 -12.28 3.23 26.22
N SER A 197 -11.32 3.99 26.77
CA SER A 197 -10.85 3.82 28.14
C SER A 197 -11.10 5.10 28.94
N ALA A 198 -11.47 4.95 30.20
CA ALA A 198 -11.77 6.07 31.09
C ALA A 198 -11.23 5.80 32.50
N THR A 199 -10.77 6.86 33.17
CA THR A 199 -10.49 6.82 34.60
C THR A 199 -11.74 7.23 35.36
N VAL A 200 -12.27 6.32 36.15
CA VAL A 200 -13.51 6.52 36.90
C VAL A 200 -13.18 6.98 38.31
N SER A 201 -13.87 8.02 38.75
CA SER A 201 -13.83 8.48 40.14
C SER A 201 -15.00 7.92 40.92
N GLY A 202 -14.73 7.48 42.14
CA GLY A 202 -15.70 6.95 43.07
C GLY A 202 -15.65 7.65 44.42
N VAL A 203 -16.81 7.74 45.06
CA VAL A 203 -16.94 8.14 46.47
C VAL A 203 -17.71 7.07 47.23
N PHE A 204 -17.20 6.72 48.40
CA PHE A 204 -17.84 5.88 49.39
C PHE A 204 -18.09 6.71 50.64
N VAL A 205 -19.35 6.82 51.06
CA VAL A 205 -19.76 7.62 52.21
C VAL A 205 -20.29 6.70 53.30
N LEU A 206 -19.65 6.73 54.45
CA LEU A 206 -20.12 6.08 55.67
C LEU A 206 -20.85 7.11 56.54
N THR A 207 -22.10 6.83 56.95
CA THR A 207 -22.88 7.69 57.84
C THR A 207 -23.17 7.05 59.20
N ASP A 208 -23.17 7.87 60.24
CA ASP A 208 -23.61 7.53 61.60
C ASP A 208 -24.67 8.55 62.06
N GLY A 209 -25.86 8.49 61.46
CA GLY A 209 -26.97 9.38 61.78
C GLY A 209 -27.53 9.18 63.19
N LEU A 210 -27.25 8.04 63.83
CA LEU A 210 -27.70 7.72 65.19
C LEU A 210 -26.67 8.09 66.27
N GLY A 211 -25.44 8.42 65.88
CA GLY A 211 -24.36 8.77 66.80
C GLY A 211 -23.94 7.62 67.71
N ILE A 212 -24.02 6.38 67.21
CA ILE A 212 -23.70 5.18 67.99
C ILE A 212 -22.20 4.86 68.04
N GLY A 213 -21.35 5.70 67.43
CA GLY A 213 -19.90 5.54 67.44
C GLY A 213 -19.37 4.70 66.28
N ALA A 214 -20.11 4.63 65.16
CA ALA A 214 -19.73 3.88 63.97
C ALA A 214 -18.56 4.52 63.18
N ILE A 215 -18.19 5.76 63.52
CA ILE A 215 -17.10 6.51 62.89
C ILE A 215 -16.14 7.03 63.96
N ALA A 216 -14.87 6.68 63.85
CA ALA A 216 -13.78 7.32 64.59
C ALA A 216 -13.14 8.43 63.77
N VAL A 217 -12.89 9.57 64.41
CA VAL A 217 -12.25 10.75 63.81
C VAL A 217 -10.91 11.02 64.48
N ASP A 218 -9.88 11.24 63.68
CA ASP A 218 -8.56 11.70 64.11
C ASP A 218 -8.16 12.91 63.26
N GLY A 219 -8.22 14.11 63.85
CA GLY A 219 -8.06 15.36 63.15
C GLY A 219 -9.12 15.56 62.05
N SER A 220 -8.70 15.68 60.80
CA SER A 220 -9.57 15.75 59.61
C SER A 220 -9.83 14.38 58.98
N SER A 221 -9.17 13.33 59.47
CA SER A 221 -9.31 11.98 58.96
C SER A 221 -10.36 11.20 59.74
N CYS A 222 -11.02 10.26 59.08
CA CYS A 222 -12.01 9.40 59.71
C CYS A 222 -11.93 7.98 59.16
N ARG A 223 -12.41 7.03 59.96
CA ARG A 223 -12.52 5.61 59.59
C ARG A 223 -13.74 4.98 60.26
N GLY A 224 -14.20 3.86 59.72
CA GLY A 224 -15.24 3.08 60.37
C GLY A 224 -14.72 2.41 61.64
N THR A 225 -15.63 2.24 62.60
CA THR A 225 -15.42 1.51 63.86
C THR A 225 -16.53 0.51 64.09
N ASP A 226 -16.35 -0.37 65.07
CA ASP A 226 -17.29 -1.43 65.43
C ASP A 226 -17.71 -2.27 64.20
N GLY A 227 -18.99 -2.24 63.86
CA GLY A 227 -19.58 -2.92 62.72
C GLY A 227 -19.09 -2.44 61.35
N TYR A 228 -18.25 -1.39 61.28
CA TYR A 228 -17.62 -0.85 60.07
C TYR A 228 -16.08 -0.79 60.18
N SER A 229 -15.48 -1.51 61.10
CA SER A 229 -14.02 -1.52 61.33
C SER A 229 -13.17 -1.99 60.14
N ASP A 230 -13.78 -2.64 59.15
CA ASP A 230 -13.19 -3.01 57.85
C ASP A 230 -13.19 -1.87 56.82
N VAL A 231 -13.83 -0.73 57.12
CA VAL A 231 -13.92 0.46 56.26
C VAL A 231 -12.89 1.51 56.69
N GLY A 232 -11.86 1.72 55.86
CA GLY A 232 -10.78 2.66 56.07
C GLY A 232 -9.97 2.89 54.79
N SER A 233 -8.87 3.64 54.90
CA SER A 233 -8.02 4.06 53.77
C SER A 233 -7.21 2.94 53.08
N SER A 234 -7.49 1.69 53.42
CA SER A 234 -6.87 0.51 52.81
C SER A 234 -7.91 -0.54 52.43
N THR A 235 -9.20 -0.23 52.59
CA THR A 235 -10.27 -1.14 52.18
C THR A 235 -10.17 -1.34 50.67
N PRO A 236 -10.02 -2.59 50.21
CA PRO A 236 -9.84 -2.86 48.79
C PRO A 236 -11.12 -2.54 48.03
N VAL A 237 -10.95 -1.95 46.85
CA VAL A 237 -12.00 -1.79 45.86
C VAL A 237 -11.63 -2.65 44.66
N THR A 238 -12.49 -3.59 44.31
CA THR A 238 -12.27 -4.49 43.18
C THR A 238 -13.31 -4.24 42.11
N VAL A 239 -12.88 -4.21 40.86
CA VAL A 239 -13.75 -4.05 39.70
C VAL A 239 -13.67 -5.30 38.86
N LYS A 240 -14.81 -5.93 38.60
CA LYS A 240 -14.93 -7.17 37.84
C LYS A 240 -15.85 -7.00 36.64
N ASN A 241 -15.72 -7.86 35.63
CA ASN A 241 -16.74 -8.01 34.60
C ASN A 241 -17.84 -8.99 35.04
N GLY A 242 -18.87 -9.19 34.20
CA GLY A 242 -19.94 -10.14 34.49
C GLY A 242 -19.53 -11.62 34.46
N LYS A 243 -18.32 -11.93 33.99
CA LYS A 243 -17.71 -13.27 34.08
C LYS A 243 -16.93 -13.48 35.39
N GLY A 244 -16.77 -12.43 36.20
CA GLY A 244 -16.01 -12.46 37.45
C GLY A 244 -14.51 -12.23 37.27
N GLU A 245 -14.04 -11.89 36.07
CA GLU A 245 -12.64 -11.53 35.84
C GLU A 245 -12.35 -10.16 36.46
N VAL A 246 -11.24 -10.06 37.19
CA VAL A 246 -10.81 -8.79 37.82
C VAL A 246 -10.20 -7.90 36.74
N LEU A 247 -10.83 -6.74 36.51
CA LEU A 247 -10.40 -5.74 35.54
C LEU A 247 -9.46 -4.70 36.17
N ALA A 248 -9.74 -4.32 37.43
CA ALA A 248 -8.95 -3.37 38.18
C ALA A 248 -9.06 -3.63 39.68
N THR A 249 -8.01 -3.26 40.42
CA THR A 249 -8.01 -3.26 41.89
C THR A 249 -7.40 -1.94 42.36
N THR A 250 -8.05 -1.31 43.34
CA THR A 250 -7.60 -0.10 44.01
C THR A 250 -7.96 -0.20 45.50
N ALA A 251 -7.79 0.87 46.25
CA ALA A 251 -8.24 0.96 47.64
C ALA A 251 -8.95 2.29 47.87
N LEU A 252 -9.76 2.34 48.92
CA LEU A 252 -10.30 3.60 49.42
C LEU A 252 -9.16 4.53 49.82
N GLY A 253 -9.26 5.82 49.49
CA GLY A 253 -8.34 6.85 49.95
C GLY A 253 -8.53 7.18 51.44
N VAL A 254 -7.80 8.18 51.93
CA VAL A 254 -7.98 8.67 53.30
C VAL A 254 -9.40 9.19 53.48
N GLY A 255 -10.11 8.66 54.48
CA GLY A 255 -11.45 9.13 54.83
C GLY A 255 -11.38 10.55 55.37
N THR A 256 -12.26 11.42 54.89
CA THR A 256 -12.37 12.81 55.35
C THR A 256 -13.80 13.09 55.81
N GLY A 257 -13.94 13.78 56.94
CA GLY A 257 -15.25 14.04 57.51
C GLY A 257 -15.24 14.21 59.02
N ASN A 258 -16.33 13.81 59.65
CA ASN A 258 -16.57 13.93 61.09
C ASN A 258 -17.26 12.67 61.63
N ALA A 259 -17.68 12.69 62.90
CA ALA A 259 -18.26 11.53 63.56
C ALA A 259 -19.65 11.12 63.01
N ALA A 260 -20.30 11.97 62.19
CA ALA A 260 -21.59 11.67 61.57
C ALA A 260 -21.48 11.25 60.09
N SER A 261 -20.43 11.67 59.39
CA SER A 261 -20.21 11.32 57.99
C SER A 261 -18.72 11.26 57.65
N CYS A 262 -18.30 10.16 57.04
CA CYS A 262 -16.93 9.91 56.61
C CYS A 262 -16.89 9.54 55.12
N THR A 263 -16.19 10.34 54.32
CA THR A 263 -16.13 10.18 52.85
C THR A 263 -14.75 9.70 52.40
N PHE A 264 -14.73 8.63 51.62
CA PHE A 264 -13.54 8.04 51.02
C PHE A 264 -13.61 8.19 49.50
N SER A 265 -12.56 8.73 48.89
CA SER A 265 -12.45 8.84 47.43
C SER A 265 -11.56 7.73 46.88
N PHE A 266 -11.81 7.29 45.65
CA PHE A 266 -10.97 6.32 44.96
C PHE A 266 -11.08 6.50 43.45
N THR A 267 -10.10 6.01 42.71
CA THR A 267 -10.12 6.01 41.24
C THR A 267 -9.63 4.68 40.69
N PHE A 268 -10.12 4.30 39.51
CA PHE A 268 -9.68 3.11 38.80
C PHE A 268 -9.87 3.26 37.28
N PRO A 269 -9.01 2.66 36.45
CA PRO A 269 -9.20 2.64 35.01
C PRO A 269 -10.23 1.58 34.60
N ILE A 270 -11.01 1.87 33.57
CA ILE A 270 -11.85 0.89 32.86
C ILE A 270 -11.71 1.06 31.36
N THR A 271 -11.99 -0.02 30.63
CA THR A 271 -12.09 -0.03 29.18
C THR A 271 -13.44 -0.60 28.79
N GLU A 272 -14.09 -0.01 27.78
CA GLU A 272 -15.33 -0.50 27.16
C GLU A 272 -15.20 -1.95 26.69
N GLY A 273 -16.33 -2.63 26.46
CA GLY A 273 -16.36 -3.96 25.83
C GLY A 273 -16.70 -5.09 26.80
N GLN A 274 -16.92 -4.77 28.08
CA GLN A 274 -17.44 -5.71 29.06
C GLN A 274 -18.97 -5.70 29.04
N ASP A 275 -19.60 -6.82 29.41
CA ASP A 275 -21.06 -6.94 29.50
C ASP A 275 -21.64 -6.06 30.62
N ARG A 276 -20.92 -5.97 31.74
CA ARG A 276 -21.19 -5.11 32.89
C ARG A 276 -19.93 -4.95 33.74
N TYR A 277 -19.93 -3.96 34.62
CA TYR A 277 -18.85 -3.71 35.59
C TYR A 277 -19.40 -3.84 37.00
N ILE A 278 -18.82 -4.72 37.78
CA ILE A 278 -19.20 -4.97 39.18
C ILE A 278 -18.13 -4.35 40.06
N VAL A 279 -18.50 -3.31 40.81
CA VAL A 279 -17.63 -2.63 41.77
C VAL A 279 -17.94 -3.17 43.16
N SER A 280 -16.94 -3.73 43.82
CA SER A 280 -17.03 -4.26 45.18
C SER A 280 -16.15 -3.43 46.10
N VAL A 281 -16.68 -2.98 47.24
CA VAL A 281 -15.91 -2.24 48.26
C VAL A 281 -15.78 -3.12 49.49
N GLY A 282 -14.57 -3.64 49.75
CA GLY A 282 -14.30 -4.58 50.84
C GLY A 282 -15.25 -5.77 50.79
N GLN A 283 -15.99 -5.97 51.89
CA GLN A 283 -17.02 -7.01 52.01
C GLN A 283 -18.45 -6.40 52.04
N ARG A 284 -18.61 -5.16 51.58
CA ARG A 284 -19.84 -4.35 51.74
C ARG A 284 -20.82 -4.42 50.57
N GLY A 285 -20.62 -5.40 49.69
CA GLY A 285 -21.51 -5.71 48.57
C GLY A 285 -20.95 -5.32 47.21
N ASP A 286 -21.73 -5.69 46.19
CA ASP A 286 -21.39 -5.61 44.78
C ASP A 286 -22.37 -4.68 44.06
N PHE A 287 -21.84 -3.70 43.34
CA PHE A 287 -22.63 -2.71 42.61
C PHE A 287 -22.40 -2.85 41.11
N SER A 288 -23.45 -3.13 40.35
CA SER A 288 -23.38 -3.35 38.91
C SER A 288 -23.64 -2.05 38.14
N TYR A 289 -22.75 -1.73 37.19
CA TYR A 289 -22.81 -0.55 36.34
C TYR A 289 -22.56 -0.89 34.87
N THR A 290 -23.01 -0.01 33.97
CA THR A 290 -22.59 0.02 32.57
C THR A 290 -21.34 0.91 32.41
N PHE A 291 -20.61 0.75 31.29
CA PHE A 291 -19.47 1.62 30.96
C PHE A 291 -19.87 3.09 30.96
N GLU A 292 -21.02 3.42 30.35
CA GLU A 292 -21.50 4.79 30.25
C GLU A 292 -21.84 5.40 31.61
N GLN A 293 -22.43 4.61 32.52
CA GLN A 293 -22.73 5.07 33.88
C GLN A 293 -21.44 5.42 34.63
N LEU A 294 -20.44 4.54 34.58
CA LEU A 294 -19.16 4.79 35.24
C LEU A 294 -18.43 5.99 34.64
N ARG A 295 -18.38 6.10 33.31
CA ARG A 295 -17.74 7.20 32.60
C ARG A 295 -18.40 8.56 32.91
N SER A 296 -19.73 8.62 32.96
CA SER A 296 -20.46 9.89 33.07
C SER A 296 -20.78 10.33 34.49
N ARG A 297 -21.01 9.39 35.42
CA ARG A 297 -21.47 9.67 36.79
C ARG A 297 -20.51 9.21 37.87
N GLY A 298 -19.55 8.35 37.52
CA GLY A 298 -18.67 7.72 38.50
C GLY A 298 -19.40 6.72 39.39
N VAL A 299 -18.82 6.46 40.56
CA VAL A 299 -19.38 5.57 41.58
C VAL A 299 -19.78 6.39 42.80
N GLN A 300 -20.99 6.19 43.31
CA GLN A 300 -21.45 6.76 44.57
C GLN A 300 -22.08 5.64 45.39
N VAL A 301 -21.47 5.35 46.54
CA VAL A 301 -21.95 4.34 47.47
C VAL A 301 -22.14 4.99 48.83
N HIS A 302 -23.32 4.78 49.42
CA HIS A 302 -23.68 5.24 50.74
C HIS A 302 -23.95 4.03 51.62
N LEU A 303 -23.33 3.98 52.79
CA LEU A 303 -23.50 2.93 53.78
C LEU A 303 -23.68 3.57 55.15
N GLY A 304 -24.54 3.00 55.98
CA GLY A 304 -24.82 3.52 57.31
C GLY A 304 -26.30 3.84 57.50
N HIS A 305 -26.59 4.40 58.67
CA HIS A 305 -27.91 4.89 59.05
C HIS A 305 -27.87 6.41 59.24
#